data_AF-A0AAE3A9W5-F1
#
_entry.id   AF-A0AAE3A9W5-F1
#
_cell.length_a   1.000
_cell.length_b   1.000
_cell.length_c   1.000
_cell.angle_alpha   90.00
_cell.angle_beta   90.00
_cell.angle_gamma   90.00
#
_symmetry.space_group_name_H-M   'P 1'
#
loop_
_entity.id
_entity.type
_entity.pdbx_description
1 polymer ?
#
loop_
_entity_poly.entity_id
_entity_poly.type
_entity_poly.pdbx_seq_one_letter_code
_entity_poly.pdbx_strand_id
1 'polypeptide(L)'
;MKRMTITVSYEQEKLKALQFYAGKNGTSLESDLDAFMEKLYKKYVPSQTREYIESMAEPEEQPRPRSARSPRSATSDTLDTGKETE
;
A
#
# COMPACT_ATOMS: atom_id res chain seq x y z
N MET A 1 -1.29 1.12 -9.86
CA MET A 1 -2.73 0.91 -10.13
C MET A 1 -3.17 1.61 -11.41
N LYS A 2 -4.17 1.07 -12.13
CA LYS A 2 -4.76 1.70 -13.32
C LYS A 2 -5.78 2.77 -12.92
N ARG A 3 -5.82 3.91 -13.63
CA ARG A 3 -6.82 4.98 -13.42
C ARG A 3 -8.05 4.75 -14.30
N MET A 4 -9.22 5.09 -13.77
CA MET A 4 -10.49 5.09 -14.50
C MET A 4 -11.09 6.50 -14.41
N THR A 5 -11.66 6.99 -15.51
CA THR A 5 -12.29 8.32 -15.56
C THR A 5 -13.76 8.23 -15.21
N ILE A 6 -14.23 9.12 -14.32
CA ILE A 6 -15.65 9.30 -14.01
C ILE A 6 -16.10 10.62 -14.64
N THR A 7 -17.21 10.60 -15.39
CA THR A 7 -17.80 11.80 -15.99
C THR A 7 -19.00 12.26 -15.17
N VAL A 8 -19.04 13.55 -14.82
CA VAL A 8 -20.13 14.16 -14.04
C VAL A 8 -20.61 15.41 -14.79
N SER A 9 -21.92 15.54 -14.96
CA SER A 9 -22.54 16.75 -15.50
C SER A 9 -22.79 17.76 -14.38
N TYR A 10 -22.46 19.02 -14.62
CA TYR A 10 -22.64 20.12 -13.68
C TYR A 10 -23.09 21.39 -14.41
N GLU A 11 -23.67 22.34 -13.68
CA GLU A 11 -24.17 23.58 -14.24
C GLU A 11 -23.01 24.47 -14.71
N GLN A 12 -23.05 24.86 -15.99
CA GLN A 12 -21.92 25.50 -16.66
C GLN A 12 -21.49 26.82 -16.01
N GLU A 13 -22.45 27.67 -15.62
CA GLU A 13 -22.13 28.97 -15.02
C GLU A 13 -21.51 28.82 -13.63
N LYS A 14 -22.06 27.91 -12.82
CA LYS A 14 -21.50 27.57 -11.50
C LYS A 14 -20.11 26.97 -11.63
N LEU A 15 -19.88 26.11 -12.63
CA LEU A 15 -18.56 25.52 -12.88
C LEU A 15 -17.52 26.59 -13.20
N LYS A 16 -17.87 27.56 -14.06
CA LYS A 16 -16.98 28.67 -14.42
C LYS A 16 -16.62 29.52 -13.22
N ALA A 17 -17.61 29.88 -12.40
CA ALA A 17 -17.36 30.62 -11.17
C ALA A 17 -16.44 29.83 -10.23
N LEU A 18 -16.72 28.54 -10.03
CA LEU A 18 -15.92 27.67 -9.19
C LEU A 18 -14.47 27.59 -9.65
N GLN A 19 -14.23 27.35 -10.95
CA GLN A 19 -12.88 27.30 -11.52
C GLN A 19 -12.14 28.64 -11.39
N PHE A 20 -12.83 29.76 -11.61
CA PHE A 20 -12.26 31.10 -11.48
C PHE A 20 -11.78 31.38 -10.06
N TYR A 21 -12.61 31.09 -9.05
CA TYR A 21 -12.26 31.33 -7.66
C TYR A 21 -11.29 30.28 -7.09
N ALA A 22 -11.37 29.02 -7.51
CA ALA A 22 -10.40 27.99 -7.13
C ALA A 22 -8.99 28.37 -7.62
N GLY A 23 -8.86 28.72 -8.90
CA GLY A 23 -7.58 29.15 -9.48
C GLY A 23 -7.00 30.39 -8.79
N LYS A 24 -7.85 31.30 -8.30
CA LYS A 24 -7.42 32.46 -7.52
C LYS A 24 -6.85 32.09 -6.14
N ASN A 25 -7.33 31.01 -5.54
CA ASN A 25 -6.89 30.50 -4.24
C ASN A 25 -5.67 29.57 -4.35
N GLY A 26 -5.15 29.34 -5.56
CA GLY A 26 -4.00 28.47 -5.79
C GLY A 26 -4.31 26.97 -5.74
N THR A 27 -5.59 26.59 -5.70
CA THR A 27 -6.02 25.18 -5.84
C THR A 27 -6.66 24.98 -7.22
N SER A 28 -6.50 23.79 -7.78
CA SER A 28 -7.26 23.38 -8.95
C SER A 28 -8.50 22.61 -8.52
N LEU A 29 -9.60 22.80 -9.25
CA LEU A 29 -10.85 22.07 -9.00
C LEU A 29 -10.60 20.56 -9.07
N GLU A 30 -9.76 20.11 -9.99
CA GLU A 30 -9.36 18.72 -10.16
C GLU A 30 -8.65 18.18 -8.92
N SER A 31 -7.72 18.94 -8.33
CA SER A 31 -7.02 18.51 -7.11
C SER A 31 -7.96 18.40 -5.91
N ASP A 32 -8.91 19.33 -5.79
CA ASP A 32 -9.91 19.30 -4.73
C ASP A 32 -10.85 18.09 -4.89
N LEU A 33 -11.23 17.76 -6.13
CA LEU A 33 -12.01 16.57 -6.45
C LEU A 33 -11.22 15.28 -6.18
N ASP A 34 -9.94 15.21 -6.52
CA ASP A 34 -9.08 14.07 -6.22
C ASP A 34 -8.98 13.83 -4.70
N ALA A 35 -8.74 14.89 -3.92
CA ALA A 35 -8.70 14.80 -2.47
C ALA A 35 -10.07 14.42 -1.88
N PHE A 36 -11.16 14.89 -2.47
CA PHE A 36 -12.50 14.50 -2.07
C PHE A 36 -12.79 13.01 -2.37
N MET A 37 -12.37 12.52 -3.52
CA MET A 37 -12.48 11.10 -3.90
C MET A 37 -11.71 10.20 -2.92
N GLU A 38 -10.52 10.60 -2.48
CA GLU A 38 -9.76 9.85 -1.48
C GLU A 38 -10.50 9.79 -0.12
N LYS A 39 -11.13 10.89 0.30
CA LYS A 39 -11.97 10.92 1.51
C LYS A 39 -13.18 10.00 1.38
N LEU A 40 -13.85 10.00 0.23
CA LEU A 40 -14.96 9.08 -0.04
C LEU A 40 -14.49 7.62 0.01
N TYR A 41 -13.35 7.32 -0.61
CA TYR A 41 -12.77 5.97 -0.57
C TYR A 41 -12.53 5.50 0.87
N LYS A 42 -11.88 6.32 1.71
CA LYS A 42 -11.65 5.97 3.13
C LYS A 42 -12.95 5.85 3.95
N LYS A 43 -13.98 6.62 3.60
CA LYS A 43 -15.28 6.63 4.30
C LYS A 43 -16.12 5.39 3.98
N TYR A 44 -16.13 4.96 2.72
CA TYR A 44 -17.00 3.86 2.27
C TYR A 44 -16.29 2.52 2.16
N VAL A 45 -14.95 2.50 2.04
CA VAL A 45 -14.17 1.27 1.92
C VAL A 45 -13.50 0.93 3.27
N PRO A 46 -13.85 -0.21 3.89
CA PRO A 46 -13.23 -0.67 5.15
C PRO A 46 -11.71 -0.84 5.02
N SER A 47 -10.98 -0.69 6.14
CA SER A 47 -9.51 -0.78 6.16
C SER A 47 -9.00 -2.08 5.52
N GLN A 48 -9.60 -3.21 5.88
CA GLN A 48 -9.20 -4.53 5.37
C GLN A 48 -9.27 -4.61 3.83
N THR A 49 -10.29 -4.00 3.22
CA THR A 49 -10.43 -3.97 1.76
C THR A 49 -9.43 -3.00 1.12
N ARG A 50 -9.11 -1.88 1.79
CA ARG A 50 -8.09 -0.93 1.31
C ARG A 50 -6.70 -1.57 1.31
N GLU A 51 -6.31 -2.20 2.41
CA GLU A 51 -5.05 -2.94 2.57
C GLU A 51 -4.93 -4.08 1.54
N TYR A 52 -6.04 -4.77 1.24
CA TYR A 52 -6.04 -5.79 0.18
C TYR A 52 -5.79 -5.18 -1.20
N ILE A 53 -6.43 -4.05 -1.53
CA ILE A 53 -6.22 -3.37 -2.81
C ILE A 53 -4.78 -2.84 -2.93
N GLU A 54 -4.21 -2.32 -1.84
CA GLU A 54 -2.82 -1.85 -1.77
C GLU A 54 -1.82 -3.00 -1.94
N SER A 55 -2.03 -4.15 -1.28
CA SER A 55 -1.16 -5.33 -1.42
C SER A 55 -1.24 -6.00 -2.80
N MET A 56 -2.37 -5.88 -3.50
CA MET A 56 -2.50 -6.29 -4.92
C MET A 56 -1.87 -5.29 -5.89
N ALA A 57 -1.58 -4.07 -5.43
CA ALA A 57 -0.98 -3.01 -6.24
C ALA A 57 0.52 -2.84 -6.00
N GLU A 58 1.05 -3.30 -4.88
CA GLU A 58 2.45 -3.69 -4.76
C GLU A 58 2.70 -4.80 -5.78
N PRO A 59 3.55 -4.58 -6.80
CA PRO A 59 4.07 -5.70 -7.57
C PRO A 59 4.66 -6.71 -6.59
N GLU A 60 4.66 -7.99 -6.91
CA GLU A 60 5.53 -8.99 -6.27
C GLU A 60 7.03 -8.65 -6.49
N GLU A 61 7.49 -7.45 -6.14
CA GLU A 61 8.89 -7.09 -6.05
C GLU A 61 9.37 -7.42 -4.64
N GLN A 62 9.52 -8.72 -4.40
CA GLN A 62 10.85 -9.30 -4.19
C GLN A 62 10.66 -10.75 -3.75
N PRO A 63 11.18 -11.75 -4.50
CA PRO A 63 11.46 -13.03 -3.89
C PRO A 63 12.46 -12.74 -2.77
N ARG A 64 12.01 -12.88 -1.51
CA ARG A 64 12.91 -12.86 -0.35
C ARG A 64 14.11 -13.72 -0.73
N PRO A 65 15.36 -13.23 -0.63
CA PRO A 65 16.49 -14.11 -0.80
C PRO A 65 16.31 -15.20 0.24
N ARG A 66 15.97 -16.42 -0.21
CA ARG A 66 16.03 -17.60 0.65
C ARG A 66 17.47 -17.62 1.09
N SER A 67 17.72 -17.28 2.36
CA SER A 67 19.05 -17.41 2.92
C SER A 67 19.50 -18.82 2.58
N ALA A 68 20.61 -18.91 1.86
CA ALA A 68 21.14 -20.16 1.38
C ALA A 68 21.20 -21.10 2.58
N ARG A 69 20.45 -22.20 2.49
CA ARG A 69 20.46 -23.27 3.48
C ARG A 69 21.90 -23.73 3.56
N SER A 70 22.64 -23.31 4.60
CA SER A 70 23.98 -23.82 4.85
C SER A 70 23.89 -25.34 4.88
N PRO A 71 24.70 -26.04 4.07
CA PRO A 71 24.65 -27.48 4.01
C PRO A 71 25.06 -28.04 5.37
N ARG A 72 24.33 -29.08 5.79
CA ARG A 72 24.65 -29.94 6.92
C ARG A 72 26.12 -30.37 6.84
N SER A 73 26.91 -30.03 7.85
CA SER A 73 28.03 -30.89 8.26
C SER A 73 27.47 -31.87 9.28
N ALA A 74 27.28 -33.10 8.81
CA ALA A 74 27.01 -34.26 9.66
C ALA A 74 28.31 -34.79 10.25
N THR A 75 28.15 -35.62 11.29
CA THR A 75 29.16 -36.47 11.97
C THR A 75 30.04 -35.67 12.93
N SER A 76 30.33 -36.08 14.16
CA SER A 76 30.21 -37.31 14.97
C SER A 76 30.70 -36.85 16.37
N ASP A 77 30.50 -37.43 17.53
CA ASP A 77 30.23 -38.79 17.98
C ASP A 77 29.90 -38.64 19.48
N THR A 78 28.98 -39.47 19.96
CA THR A 78 28.70 -39.76 21.37
C THR A 78 29.92 -40.35 22.09
N LEU A 79 30.14 -40.00 23.37
CA LEU A 79 30.67 -40.83 24.49
C LEU A 79 30.76 -39.90 25.72
N ASP A 80 29.91 -40.01 26.75
CA ASP A 80 29.80 -41.08 27.78
C ASP A 80 30.78 -40.91 28.96
N THR A 81 30.20 -41.13 30.15
CA THR A 81 30.79 -41.41 31.46
C THR A 81 31.34 -40.24 32.30
N GLY A 82 30.76 -40.15 33.51
CA GLY A 82 31.12 -39.21 34.56
C GLY A 82 32.20 -39.69 35.53
N LYS A 83 32.48 -38.84 36.52
CA LYS A 83 33.14 -39.03 37.82
C LYS A 83 33.18 -37.63 38.47
N GLU A 84 32.43 -37.31 39.52
CA GLU A 84 32.60 -37.66 40.95
C GLU A 84 34.00 -37.41 41.52
N THR A 85 34.02 -36.66 42.64
CA THR A 85 35.09 -36.40 43.65
C THR A 85 36.26 -35.53 43.18
N GLU A 86 36.68 -34.49 43.90
CA GLU A 86 36.89 -34.31 45.35
C GLU A 86 36.69 -32.84 45.79
#